data_AF-A7EBD2-F1
#
_entry.id   AF-A7EBD2-F1
#
_cell.length_a   1.000
_cell.length_b   1.000
_cell.length_c   1.000
_cell.angle_alpha   90.00
_cell.angle_beta   90.00
_cell.angle_gamma   90.00
#
_symmetry.space_group_name_H-M   'P 1'
#
loop_
_entity.id
_entity.type
_entity.pdbx_description
1 polymer ?
#
loop_
_entity_poly.entity_id
_entity_poly.type
_entity_poly.pdbx_seq_one_letter_code
_entity_poly.pdbx_strand_id
1 'polypeptide(L)'
;MQRENKPQIKAGVRGNDDMYCAITSCGPTLQGKNIFHRGTWCLCRRFPPALSTAASIVPPRSHFMLDWIGVTANLILSNFDLESGTAGASSLSYWAGENKLNGSAFQSINCYSSTDLVNWKFNSYLLTLQSSGDLGPNRVVERPHIMYNDATGKYVMWMHIDSSNYGEARAGVATSSSVCGSYTYLGASQPLGYQSRDLNVFKDTDGTGYLLTEDRANGLRIDKLSADYTSVVSAVYLFADYEAPAIYKSGDTYFMFASHLSGWSPNDNVYATATNLSGPWSAFSNFATVGSNTYSSQTAAVVNINGVVMYMGDRWESSNLMTSTYVWLPLTISGTKASMSNEVNWIIDPAAGTWTTGPSEAWLEADAATNILANGAKNITCSGCSDGVRVGYIGGPSPGGTLTIDGVSSSVATTTTIRIHHLNGDSTQRYANVVVNGVSNIIAFLPTADGNTPGTSVLTTALKSGAGNVIEFESYNSGWAPDIDRIMVPVS
;
A
#
# COMPACT_ATOMS: atom_id res chain seq x y z
N MET A 1 -28.80 -57.50 29.67
CA MET A 1 -29.09 -57.54 31.12
C MET A 1 -28.41 -56.34 31.76
N GLN A 2 -29.21 -55.46 32.40
CA GLN A 2 -28.90 -54.56 33.53
C GLN A 2 -27.77 -53.51 33.35
N ARG A 3 -28.09 -52.19 33.32
CA ARG A 3 -28.13 -51.20 34.45
C ARG A 3 -26.74 -50.94 35.06
N GLU A 4 -26.33 -49.78 35.57
CA GLU A 4 -26.73 -48.36 35.64
C GLU A 4 -25.57 -47.68 36.40
N ASN A 5 -25.51 -46.34 36.37
CA ASN A 5 -24.96 -45.43 37.40
C ASN A 5 -23.44 -45.10 37.53
N LYS A 6 -23.15 -43.85 37.08
CA LYS A 6 -22.40 -42.72 37.71
C LYS A 6 -22.40 -42.68 39.28
N PRO A 7 -21.76 -41.69 39.99
CA PRO A 7 -20.47 -40.95 39.85
C PRO A 7 -19.75 -40.60 41.22
N GLN A 8 -18.69 -39.75 41.16
CA GLN A 8 -18.09 -38.84 42.20
C GLN A 8 -17.05 -39.45 43.19
N ILE A 9 -15.93 -38.82 43.60
CA ILE A 9 -15.79 -37.59 44.44
C ILE A 9 -14.30 -37.10 44.54
N LYS A 10 -14.08 -35.76 44.41
CA LYS A 10 -13.21 -34.74 45.11
C LYS A 10 -11.69 -34.97 45.36
N ALA A 11 -10.79 -33.98 45.57
CA ALA A 11 -10.67 -32.50 45.58
C ALA A 11 -9.14 -32.19 45.78
N GLY A 12 -8.50 -31.01 45.60
CA GLY A 12 -8.86 -29.64 45.23
C GLY A 12 -7.72 -28.63 45.56
N VAL A 13 -7.98 -27.32 45.30
CA VAL A 13 -7.30 -26.06 45.79
C VAL A 13 -6.16 -25.48 44.91
N ARG A 14 -6.07 -24.19 44.51
CA ARG A 14 -6.90 -22.93 44.49
C ARG A 14 -6.24 -22.00 43.41
N GLY A 15 -6.95 -21.31 42.50
CA GLY A 15 -7.56 -19.96 42.60
C GLY A 15 -6.76 -18.99 41.71
N ASN A 16 -7.26 -17.94 41.03
CA ASN A 16 -8.55 -17.27 40.81
C ASN A 16 -8.40 -16.46 39.49
N ASP A 17 -9.49 -16.22 38.76
CA ASP A 17 -9.99 -14.84 38.53
C ASP A 17 -11.29 -14.85 37.72
N ASP A 18 -12.27 -14.16 38.30
CA ASP A 18 -13.68 -14.08 37.95
C ASP A 18 -13.99 -13.00 36.91
N MET A 19 -15.09 -13.21 36.21
CA MET A 19 -15.82 -12.23 35.42
C MET A 19 -17.19 -12.01 36.09
N TYR A 20 -17.52 -10.81 36.57
CA TYR A 20 -18.92 -10.43 36.84
C TYR A 20 -19.19 -8.92 36.73
N CYS A 21 -20.38 -8.66 36.14
CA CYS A 21 -21.08 -7.39 36.03
C CYS A 21 -21.27 -6.67 37.37
N ALA A 22 -21.13 -5.33 37.35
CA ALA A 22 -21.53 -4.47 38.46
C ALA A 22 -22.97 -3.95 38.24
N ILE A 23 -23.87 -4.39 39.11
CA ILE A 23 -25.14 -3.74 39.45
C ILE A 23 -24.81 -2.71 40.54
N THR A 24 -25.08 -1.42 40.31
CA THR A 24 -25.08 -0.42 41.37
C THR A 24 -26.48 -0.22 41.93
N SER A 25 -26.56 -0.40 43.24
CA SER A 25 -27.72 -0.17 44.09
C SER A 25 -28.05 1.33 44.20
N CYS A 26 -29.35 1.63 44.14
CA CYS A 26 -29.94 2.80 44.78
C CYS A 26 -31.24 2.35 45.45
N GLY A 27 -31.43 2.73 46.69
CA GLY A 27 -32.72 2.66 47.37
C GLY A 27 -32.74 3.68 48.51
N PRO A 28 -33.90 3.90 49.15
CA PRO A 28 -35.26 3.83 48.62
C PRO A 28 -36.05 5.12 48.93
N THR A 29 -37.06 5.46 48.13
CA THR A 29 -38.32 6.00 48.69
C THR A 29 -39.47 5.89 47.69
N LEU A 30 -40.61 5.43 48.24
CA LEU A 30 -41.87 5.11 47.59
C LEU A 30 -42.65 6.37 47.16
N GLN A 31 -43.32 6.33 45.99
CA GLN A 31 -44.79 6.33 45.86
C GLN A 31 -45.24 6.60 44.40
N GLY A 32 -46.21 5.81 43.91
CA GLY A 32 -47.32 6.35 43.10
C GLY A 32 -47.39 6.04 41.59
N LYS A 33 -48.08 4.93 41.26
CA LYS A 33 -49.11 4.71 40.20
C LYS A 33 -48.98 5.28 38.76
N ASN A 34 -49.15 4.33 37.81
CA ASN A 34 -50.03 4.34 36.62
C ASN A 34 -49.58 4.89 35.23
N ILE A 35 -49.61 3.96 34.25
CA ILE A 35 -50.35 3.98 32.95
C ILE A 35 -49.73 4.69 31.71
N PHE A 36 -49.45 3.84 30.69
CA PHE A 36 -49.58 3.91 29.20
C PHE A 36 -49.04 5.06 28.30
N HIS A 37 -48.48 4.57 27.18
CA HIS A 37 -48.52 5.04 25.77
C HIS A 37 -47.50 6.02 25.17
N ARG A 38 -46.92 5.53 24.04
CA ARG A 38 -46.50 6.14 22.75
C ARG A 38 -46.35 7.67 22.67
N GLY A 39 -45.24 8.13 22.11
CA GLY A 39 -45.19 9.41 21.39
C GLY A 39 -43.84 10.12 21.44
N THR A 40 -43.45 10.70 20.32
CA THR A 40 -42.13 11.17 19.92
C THR A 40 -41.78 12.60 20.39
N TRP A 41 -40.47 12.87 20.51
CA TRP A 41 -39.71 14.15 20.52
C TRP A 41 -39.92 15.19 21.64
N CYS A 42 -38.82 15.50 22.35
CA CYS A 42 -38.49 16.87 22.78
C CYS A 42 -36.96 17.06 22.96
N LEU A 43 -36.44 18.07 22.27
CA LEU A 43 -35.09 18.62 22.37
C LEU A 43 -34.95 19.38 23.71
N CYS A 44 -33.88 19.12 24.47
CA CYS A 44 -33.46 20.02 25.56
C CYS A 44 -31.94 20.08 25.64
N ARG A 45 -31.38 21.20 25.18
CA ARG A 45 -30.01 21.62 25.48
C ARG A 45 -29.91 22.00 26.96
N ARG A 46 -28.87 21.51 27.63
CA ARG A 46 -28.37 22.02 28.92
C ARG A 46 -26.83 22.13 28.82
N PHE A 47 -26.30 23.33 28.84
CA PHE A 47 -24.99 23.66 29.45
C PHE A 47 -25.28 24.05 30.92
N PRO A 48 -24.36 24.05 31.92
CA PRO A 48 -22.87 24.15 31.93
C PRO A 48 -22.25 23.17 33.01
N PRO A 49 -21.09 23.35 33.70
CA PRO A 49 -19.96 24.29 33.60
C PRO A 49 -18.56 23.65 33.52
N ALA A 50 -17.55 24.49 33.35
CA ALA A 50 -16.14 24.18 33.14
C ALA A 50 -15.35 23.84 34.42
N LEU A 51 -14.17 23.25 34.17
CA LEU A 51 -12.95 23.08 34.99
C LEU A 51 -12.81 21.79 35.83
N SER A 52 -12.06 20.82 35.30
CA SER A 52 -10.74 20.45 35.86
C SER A 52 -9.99 19.51 34.90
N THR A 53 -8.77 19.91 34.52
CA THR A 53 -7.63 19.07 34.11
C THR A 53 -7.94 17.61 33.74
N ALA A 54 -8.22 17.36 32.46
CA ALA A 54 -8.12 16.02 31.90
C ALA A 54 -6.74 15.87 31.24
N ALA A 55 -5.89 15.06 31.85
CA ALA A 55 -4.79 14.43 31.14
C ALA A 55 -5.40 13.71 29.93
N SER A 56 -5.07 14.19 28.73
CA SER A 56 -5.39 13.48 27.50
C SER A 56 -4.51 12.23 27.50
N ILE A 57 -5.09 11.11 27.94
CA ILE A 57 -4.59 9.80 27.57
C ILE A 57 -4.91 9.67 26.09
N VAL A 58 -3.97 10.12 25.26
CA VAL A 58 -3.92 9.77 23.84
C VAL A 58 -3.62 8.27 23.81
N PRO A 59 -4.54 7.41 23.35
CA PRO A 59 -4.18 6.01 23.14
C PRO A 59 -3.08 5.98 22.06
N PRO A 60 -1.98 5.24 22.25
CA PRO A 60 -0.92 5.16 21.27
C PRO A 60 -1.50 4.50 20.01
N ARG A 61 -1.72 5.31 18.96
CA ARG A 61 -1.95 4.79 17.62
C ARG A 61 -0.60 4.35 17.08
N SER A 62 -0.24 3.09 17.33
CA SER A 62 0.84 2.41 16.62
C SER A 62 0.50 2.40 15.13
N HIS A 63 1.09 3.32 14.36
CA HIS A 63 1.03 3.29 12.91
C HIS A 63 1.97 2.17 12.45
N PHE A 64 1.38 1.07 11.99
CA PHE A 64 2.15 -0.03 11.42
C PHE A 64 2.46 0.32 9.96
N MET A 65 3.72 0.65 9.66
CA MET A 65 4.22 0.69 8.28
C MET A 65 4.67 -0.69 7.77
N LEU A 66 4.29 -1.77 8.47
CA LEU A 66 4.58 -3.16 8.06
C LEU A 66 3.98 -3.54 6.69
N ASP A 67 3.07 -2.73 6.18
CA ASP A 67 2.10 -3.11 5.16
C ASP A 67 2.56 -2.87 3.71
N TRP A 68 3.68 -2.15 3.49
CA TRP A 68 4.24 -1.89 2.15
C TRP A 68 5.14 -3.01 1.61
N ILE A 69 5.49 -3.98 2.46
CA ILE A 69 6.58 -4.91 2.20
C ILE A 69 6.09 -6.07 1.36
N GLY A 70 6.80 -6.31 0.25
CA GLY A 70 6.48 -7.39 -0.67
C GLY A 70 5.08 -7.26 -1.23
N VAL A 71 4.59 -6.04 -1.49
CA VAL A 71 3.40 -5.83 -2.31
C VAL A 71 3.83 -5.23 -3.65
N THR A 72 3.09 -5.49 -4.73
CA THR A 72 3.28 -4.80 -6.02
C THR A 72 1.98 -4.13 -6.41
N ALA A 73 2.05 -2.91 -6.94
CA ALA A 73 0.98 -1.96 -6.78
C ALA A 73 -0.03 -1.91 -7.94
N ASN A 74 -1.33 -2.08 -7.66
CA ASN A 74 -2.40 -1.57 -8.53
C ASN A 74 -3.44 -0.81 -7.71
N LEU A 75 -3.48 0.52 -7.84
CA LEU A 75 -4.46 1.33 -7.11
C LEU A 75 -5.86 1.11 -7.68
N ILE A 76 -6.80 0.75 -6.80
CA ILE A 76 -8.22 0.74 -7.09
C ILE A 76 -8.75 2.12 -6.74
N LEU A 77 -8.75 3.03 -7.70
CA LEU A 77 -9.60 4.21 -7.56
C LEU A 77 -11.00 3.85 -8.00
N SER A 78 -11.81 3.40 -7.04
CA SER A 78 -13.24 3.67 -7.13
C SER A 78 -13.41 5.19 -7.01
N ASN A 79 -13.45 5.90 -8.14
CA ASN A 79 -14.09 7.22 -8.22
C ASN A 79 -15.63 7.14 -7.98
N PHE A 80 -16.07 6.15 -7.22
CA PHE A 80 -17.44 5.81 -6.90
C PHE A 80 -17.49 5.38 -5.44
N ASP A 81 -17.26 6.35 -4.55
CA ASP A 81 -18.04 6.55 -3.33
C ASP A 81 -17.60 7.88 -2.70
N LEU A 82 -17.98 8.98 -3.35
CA LEU A 82 -18.44 10.15 -2.61
C LEU A 82 -19.85 9.83 -2.09
N GLU A 83 -19.98 8.84 -1.21
CA GLU A 83 -21.14 8.84 -0.32
C GLU A 83 -20.98 10.08 0.57
N SER A 84 -21.84 11.06 0.30
CA SER A 84 -21.86 12.45 0.77
C SER A 84 -21.12 13.46 -0.12
N GLY A 85 -21.91 14.14 -0.96
CA GLY A 85 -21.57 15.42 -1.59
C GLY A 85 -21.43 16.56 -0.57
N THR A 86 -20.65 16.34 0.48
CA THR A 86 -20.20 17.38 1.41
C THR A 86 -18.78 17.75 1.06
N ALA A 87 -18.58 18.99 0.61
CA ALA A 87 -17.26 19.61 0.54
C ALA A 87 -16.55 19.43 1.90
N GLY A 88 -15.41 18.73 1.91
CA GLY A 88 -14.61 18.50 3.12
C GLY A 88 -14.56 17.07 3.66
N ALA A 89 -15.16 16.06 3.02
CA ALA A 89 -14.92 14.65 3.36
C ALA A 89 -13.65 14.14 2.63
N SER A 90 -12.66 13.62 3.36
CA SER A 90 -11.49 12.96 2.77
C SER A 90 -11.94 11.69 2.04
N SER A 91 -11.75 11.62 0.73
CA SER A 91 -12.02 10.42 -0.06
C SER A 91 -11.09 9.28 0.36
N LEU A 92 -11.67 8.12 0.68
CA LEU A 92 -10.90 6.91 1.00
C LEU A 92 -10.41 6.27 -0.30
N SER A 93 -9.11 6.10 -0.43
CA SER A 93 -8.47 5.42 -1.56
C SER A 93 -8.19 3.97 -1.20
N TYR A 94 -8.28 3.07 -2.18
CA TYR A 94 -8.03 1.64 -2.00
C TYR A 94 -6.92 1.16 -2.90
N TRP A 95 -6.07 0.28 -2.39
CA TRP A 95 -4.94 -0.25 -3.12
C TRP A 95 -4.94 -1.77 -3.02
N ALA A 96 -4.96 -2.46 -4.16
CA ALA A 96 -4.78 -3.90 -4.21
C ALA A 96 -3.46 -4.29 -4.88
N GLY A 97 -2.88 -5.39 -4.44
CA GLY A 97 -1.57 -5.78 -4.92
C GLY A 97 -1.22 -7.21 -4.61
N GLU A 98 -0.21 -7.71 -5.32
CA GLU A 98 0.28 -9.07 -5.17
C GLU A 98 1.10 -9.18 -3.89
N ASN A 99 0.91 -10.24 -3.11
CA ASN A 99 1.83 -10.54 -2.01
C ASN A 99 3.04 -11.35 -2.52
N LYS A 100 4.23 -10.77 -2.38
CA LYS A 100 5.55 -11.21 -2.81
C LYS A 100 6.52 -11.44 -1.65
N LEU A 101 6.01 -11.53 -0.41
CA LEU A 101 6.82 -11.79 0.78
C LEU A 101 7.67 -13.07 0.62
N ASN A 102 7.14 -14.08 -0.05
CA ASN A 102 7.79 -15.38 -0.26
C ASN A 102 8.06 -15.67 -1.75
N GLY A 103 8.47 -14.66 -2.52
CA GLY A 103 8.86 -14.82 -3.93
C GLY A 103 7.69 -14.70 -4.90
N SER A 104 7.83 -15.28 -6.10
CA SER A 104 6.93 -15.05 -7.23
C SER A 104 5.64 -15.87 -7.23
N ALA A 105 5.62 -17.01 -6.54
CA ALA A 105 4.44 -17.86 -6.48
C ALA A 105 3.30 -17.16 -5.72
N PHE A 106 2.07 -17.38 -6.16
CA PHE A 106 0.89 -16.77 -5.57
C PHE A 106 0.75 -17.09 -4.08
N GLN A 107 0.50 -16.05 -3.30
CA GLN A 107 0.29 -16.11 -1.85
C GLN A 107 -1.09 -15.54 -1.51
N SER A 108 -1.30 -14.28 -1.87
CA SER A 108 -2.55 -13.56 -1.72
C SER A 108 -2.59 -12.33 -2.63
N ILE A 109 -3.78 -11.80 -2.85
CA ILE A 109 -3.97 -10.41 -3.26
C ILE A 109 -4.41 -9.64 -2.02
N ASN A 110 -3.67 -8.60 -1.65
CA ASN A 110 -3.91 -7.82 -0.45
C ASN A 110 -4.72 -6.57 -0.79
N CYS A 111 -5.43 -6.01 0.20
CA CYS A 111 -6.14 -4.74 0.07
C CYS A 111 -5.78 -3.79 1.20
N TYR A 112 -5.46 -2.55 0.83
CA TYR A 112 -5.10 -1.46 1.72
C TYR A 112 -6.01 -0.27 1.49
N SER A 113 -6.13 0.61 2.48
CA SER A 113 -6.84 1.88 2.32
C SER A 113 -6.08 3.04 2.96
N SER A 114 -6.29 4.23 2.40
CA SER A 114 -5.64 5.47 2.84
C SER A 114 -6.52 6.68 2.56
N THR A 115 -6.43 7.70 3.40
CA THR A 115 -7.07 9.00 3.18
C THR A 115 -6.10 10.05 2.63
N ASP A 116 -4.80 9.76 2.61
CA ASP A 116 -3.72 10.70 2.25
C ASP A 116 -2.74 10.15 1.19
N LEU A 117 -2.92 8.88 0.76
CA LEU A 117 -2.05 8.12 -0.13
C LEU A 117 -0.63 7.85 0.40
N VAL A 118 -0.36 8.20 1.66
CA VAL A 118 0.95 8.01 2.32
C VAL A 118 0.84 6.98 3.43
N ASN A 119 -0.18 7.09 4.28
CA ASN A 119 -0.44 6.17 5.37
C ASN A 119 -1.49 5.16 4.93
N TRP A 120 -1.05 3.92 4.69
CA TRP A 120 -1.90 2.82 4.25
C TRP A 120 -2.17 1.86 5.41
N LYS A 121 -3.43 1.43 5.50
CA LYS A 121 -3.89 0.45 6.46
C LYS A 121 -4.26 -0.83 5.72
N PHE A 122 -3.69 -1.97 6.11
CA PHE A 122 -4.18 -3.27 5.66
C PHE A 122 -5.64 -3.48 6.07
N ASN A 123 -6.46 -3.90 5.11
CA ASN A 123 -7.87 -4.25 5.35
C ASN A 123 -8.08 -5.75 5.34
N SER A 124 -7.67 -6.44 4.27
CA SER A 124 -8.02 -7.84 4.04
C SER A 124 -7.18 -8.49 2.93
N TYR A 125 -7.27 -9.82 2.88
CA TYR A 125 -6.87 -10.60 1.72
C TYR A 125 -8.08 -10.78 0.79
N LEU A 126 -7.98 -10.29 -0.45
CA LEU A 126 -9.04 -10.36 -1.46
C LEU A 126 -9.20 -11.78 -2.00
N LEU A 127 -8.06 -12.39 -2.34
CA LEU A 127 -7.90 -13.78 -2.74
C LEU A 127 -6.70 -14.37 -2.02
N THR A 128 -6.78 -15.65 -1.67
CA THR A 128 -5.71 -16.36 -0.95
C THR A 128 -5.35 -17.65 -1.67
N LEU A 129 -4.12 -18.12 -1.45
CA LEU A 129 -3.65 -19.44 -1.86
C LEU A 129 -4.67 -20.54 -1.50
N GLN A 130 -5.01 -21.36 -2.50
CA GLN A 130 -5.87 -22.53 -2.39
C GLN A 130 -5.02 -23.81 -2.41
N SER A 131 -5.63 -24.95 -2.10
CA SER A 131 -4.93 -26.24 -2.11
C SER A 131 -4.60 -26.74 -3.53
N SER A 132 -5.29 -26.24 -4.55
CA SER A 132 -5.14 -26.65 -5.95
C SER A 132 -5.80 -25.63 -6.90
N GLY A 133 -5.71 -25.89 -8.21
CA GLY A 133 -6.31 -25.04 -9.26
C GLY A 133 -5.47 -23.82 -9.59
N ASP A 134 -6.08 -22.85 -10.27
CA ASP A 134 -5.43 -21.62 -10.75
C ASP A 134 -4.83 -20.78 -9.61
N LEU A 135 -5.45 -20.84 -8.43
CA LEU A 135 -5.01 -20.17 -7.21
C LEU A 135 -4.22 -21.12 -6.28
N GLY A 136 -3.75 -22.25 -6.78
CA GLY A 136 -3.03 -23.28 -6.02
C GLY A 136 -1.53 -22.99 -5.82
N PRO A 137 -0.78 -23.94 -5.25
CA PRO A 137 0.67 -23.80 -5.07
C PRO A 137 1.43 -23.70 -6.39
N ASN A 138 2.53 -22.94 -6.41
CA ASN A 138 3.42 -22.74 -7.56
C ASN A 138 2.73 -22.11 -8.80
N ARG A 139 1.64 -21.39 -8.58
CA ARG A 139 0.90 -20.64 -9.61
C ARG A 139 1.33 -19.19 -9.62
N VAL A 140 1.13 -18.53 -10.76
CA VAL A 140 1.37 -17.09 -10.93
C VAL A 140 0.01 -16.40 -10.98
N VAL A 141 -0.15 -15.38 -10.13
CA VAL A 141 -1.34 -14.53 -10.09
C VAL A 141 -0.86 -13.09 -9.95
N GLU A 142 -0.97 -12.32 -11.01
CA GLU A 142 -0.29 -11.02 -11.13
C GLU A 142 -1.25 -9.93 -11.61
N ARG A 143 -0.86 -8.68 -11.38
CA ARG A 143 -1.53 -7.45 -11.82
C ARG A 143 -3.04 -7.42 -11.56
N PRO A 144 -3.50 -7.62 -10.31
CA PRO A 144 -4.93 -7.53 -10.00
C PRO A 144 -5.44 -6.10 -10.22
N HIS A 145 -6.45 -5.93 -11.07
CA HIS A 145 -7.11 -4.65 -11.29
C HIS A 145 -8.61 -4.78 -11.10
N ILE A 146 -9.22 -3.81 -10.42
CA ILE A 146 -10.63 -3.89 -9.99
C ILE A 146 -11.43 -2.72 -10.54
N MET A 147 -12.58 -3.02 -11.11
CA MET A 147 -13.58 -2.03 -11.52
C MET A 147 -14.89 -2.25 -10.78
N TYR A 148 -15.54 -1.14 -10.40
CA TYR A 148 -16.92 -1.19 -9.93
C TYR A 148 -17.89 -1.19 -11.12
N ASN A 149 -18.82 -2.13 -11.11
CA ASN A 149 -19.87 -2.27 -12.11
C ASN A 149 -21.19 -1.72 -11.55
N ASP A 150 -21.65 -0.57 -12.06
CA ASP A 150 -22.83 0.13 -11.53
C ASP A 150 -24.12 -0.67 -11.72
N ALA A 151 -24.21 -1.46 -12.80
CA ALA A 151 -25.41 -2.23 -13.12
C ALA A 151 -25.62 -3.42 -12.16
N THR A 152 -24.53 -4.01 -11.67
CA THR A 152 -24.58 -5.18 -10.78
C THR A 152 -24.30 -4.84 -9.31
N GLY A 153 -23.76 -3.66 -9.04
CA GLY A 153 -23.28 -3.25 -7.72
C GLY A 153 -22.10 -4.09 -7.22
N LYS A 154 -21.32 -4.67 -8.13
CA LYS A 154 -20.18 -5.55 -7.82
C LYS A 154 -18.86 -4.90 -8.19
N TYR A 155 -17.84 -5.24 -7.41
CA TYR A 155 -16.44 -5.05 -7.76
C TYR A 155 -15.97 -6.27 -8.54
N VAL A 156 -15.41 -6.05 -9.72
CA VAL A 156 -14.92 -7.09 -10.63
C VAL A 156 -13.42 -6.93 -10.79
N MET A 157 -12.69 -7.94 -10.33
CA MET A 157 -11.25 -8.03 -10.43
C MET A 157 -10.87 -8.87 -11.66
N TRP A 158 -9.95 -8.34 -12.45
CA TRP A 158 -9.20 -9.10 -13.47
C TRP A 158 -7.75 -9.24 -13.01
N MET A 159 -7.14 -10.39 -13.30
CA MET A 159 -5.74 -10.67 -12.96
C MET A 159 -5.13 -11.62 -13.99
N HIS A 160 -3.82 -11.55 -14.18
CA HIS A 160 -3.09 -12.54 -14.94
C HIS A 160 -3.01 -13.85 -14.15
N ILE A 161 -3.30 -14.97 -14.79
CA ILE A 161 -3.22 -16.32 -14.24
C ILE A 161 -2.29 -17.16 -15.11
N ASP A 162 -1.28 -17.78 -14.49
CA ASP A 162 -0.31 -18.58 -15.22
C ASP A 162 0.29 -19.74 -14.43
N SER A 163 0.97 -20.62 -15.16
CA SER A 163 1.95 -21.55 -14.62
C SER A 163 3.27 -20.81 -14.32
N SER A 164 4.14 -21.40 -13.49
CA SER A 164 5.43 -20.80 -13.11
C SER A 164 6.39 -20.51 -14.27
N ASN A 165 6.15 -21.09 -15.45
CA ASN A 165 6.92 -20.86 -16.68
C ASN A 165 6.20 -19.93 -17.68
N TYR A 166 5.11 -19.26 -17.29
CA TYR A 166 4.36 -18.30 -18.12
C TYR A 166 3.79 -18.89 -19.42
N GLY A 167 3.50 -20.19 -19.42
CA GLY A 167 3.13 -20.97 -20.59
C GLY A 167 1.62 -21.08 -20.83
N GLU A 168 0.79 -20.80 -19.83
CA GLU A 168 -0.66 -20.87 -19.98
C GLU A 168 -1.26 -19.55 -20.47
N ALA A 169 -0.71 -18.41 -20.00
CA ALA A 169 -1.08 -17.06 -20.39
C ALA A 169 -2.60 -16.83 -20.44
N ARG A 170 -3.24 -16.88 -19.26
CA ARG A 170 -4.69 -16.72 -19.09
C ARG A 170 -5.03 -15.47 -18.28
N ALA A 171 -6.24 -14.94 -18.50
CA ALA A 171 -6.82 -13.91 -17.66
C ALA A 171 -7.88 -14.53 -16.74
N GLY A 172 -7.76 -14.27 -15.44
CA GLY A 172 -8.70 -14.66 -14.40
C GLY A 172 -9.69 -13.56 -14.08
N VAL A 173 -10.86 -13.95 -13.56
CA VAL A 173 -11.90 -13.01 -13.09
C VAL A 173 -12.35 -13.41 -11.68
N ALA A 174 -12.55 -12.41 -10.82
CA ALA A 174 -13.18 -12.60 -9.52
C ALA A 174 -14.13 -11.44 -9.19
N THR A 175 -15.12 -11.68 -8.32
CA THR A 175 -16.10 -10.64 -7.96
C THR A 175 -16.32 -10.53 -6.45
N SER A 176 -16.66 -9.33 -5.99
CA SER A 176 -17.08 -9.08 -4.60
C SER A 176 -18.15 -7.99 -4.53
N SER A 177 -18.90 -7.94 -3.43
CA SER A 177 -19.80 -6.81 -3.12
C SER A 177 -19.11 -5.69 -2.35
N SER A 178 -17.81 -5.82 -2.03
CA SER A 178 -17.02 -4.81 -1.33
C SER A 178 -15.62 -4.74 -1.94
N VAL A 179 -15.08 -3.54 -2.08
CA VAL A 179 -13.75 -3.29 -2.67
C VAL A 179 -12.64 -4.07 -1.95
N CYS A 180 -12.66 -4.06 -0.61
CA CYS A 180 -11.79 -4.89 0.24
C CYS A 180 -12.52 -6.10 0.85
N GLY A 181 -13.53 -6.63 0.16
CA GLY A 181 -14.21 -7.87 0.56
C GLY A 181 -13.41 -9.12 0.18
N SER A 182 -13.91 -10.29 0.60
CA SER A 182 -13.45 -11.56 0.01
C SER A 182 -14.01 -11.68 -1.41
N TYR A 183 -13.17 -12.05 -2.37
CA TYR A 183 -13.57 -12.18 -3.78
C TYR A 183 -13.88 -13.64 -4.10
N THR A 184 -14.95 -13.86 -4.86
CA THR A 184 -15.29 -15.15 -5.44
C THR A 184 -14.62 -15.27 -6.81
N TYR A 185 -13.64 -16.17 -6.92
CA TYR A 185 -12.97 -16.49 -8.18
C TYR A 185 -13.90 -17.25 -9.13
N LEU A 186 -14.02 -16.78 -10.38
CA LEU A 186 -14.91 -17.32 -11.40
C LEU A 186 -14.20 -18.24 -12.40
N GLY A 187 -12.85 -18.25 -12.40
CA GLY A 187 -12.03 -19.01 -13.33
C GLY A 187 -11.17 -18.12 -14.23
N ALA A 188 -10.35 -18.76 -15.06
CA ALA A 188 -9.50 -18.10 -16.05
C ALA A 188 -9.61 -18.71 -17.44
N SER A 189 -9.44 -17.86 -18.45
CA SER A 189 -9.47 -18.25 -19.86
C SER A 189 -8.46 -17.44 -20.68
N GLN A 190 -8.16 -17.90 -21.89
CA GLN A 190 -7.50 -17.10 -22.91
C GLN A 190 -8.56 -16.21 -23.58
N PRO A 191 -8.54 -14.88 -23.36
CA PRO A 191 -9.58 -14.01 -23.89
C PRO A 191 -9.61 -14.08 -25.42
N LEU A 192 -10.81 -14.35 -25.97
CA LEU A 192 -11.03 -14.56 -27.40
C LEU A 192 -10.20 -15.71 -28.01
N GLY A 193 -9.68 -16.62 -27.19
CA GLY A 193 -8.79 -17.71 -27.63
C GLY A 193 -7.33 -17.29 -27.85
N TYR A 194 -6.95 -16.09 -27.42
CA TYR A 194 -5.60 -15.55 -27.52
C TYR A 194 -4.92 -15.48 -26.15
N GLN A 195 -3.58 -15.44 -26.14
CA GLN A 195 -2.82 -15.36 -24.89
C GLN A 195 -3.14 -14.06 -24.14
N SER A 196 -2.97 -14.12 -22.83
CA SER A 196 -3.03 -12.98 -21.92
C SER A 196 -1.98 -13.12 -20.82
N ARG A 197 -0.98 -12.24 -20.78
CA ARG A 197 -0.09 -12.09 -19.62
C ARG A 197 -0.38 -10.79 -18.90
N ASP A 198 0.56 -9.86 -18.95
CA ASP A 198 0.43 -8.52 -18.40
C ASP A 198 -0.90 -7.91 -18.82
N LEU A 199 -1.67 -7.48 -17.82
CA LEU A 199 -2.99 -6.94 -18.06
C LEU A 199 -3.34 -5.79 -17.14
N ASN A 200 -4.36 -5.05 -17.57
CA ASN A 200 -5.02 -3.98 -16.83
C ASN A 200 -6.47 -3.89 -17.33
N VAL A 201 -7.31 -3.12 -16.65
CA VAL A 201 -8.68 -2.86 -17.08
C VAL A 201 -8.97 -1.36 -17.11
N PHE A 202 -9.84 -0.96 -18.03
CA PHE A 202 -10.26 0.42 -18.19
C PHE A 202 -11.79 0.50 -18.26
N LYS A 203 -12.38 1.34 -17.40
CA LYS A 203 -13.80 1.70 -17.47
C LYS A 203 -13.90 3.08 -18.09
N ASP A 204 -14.52 3.17 -19.26
CA ASP A 204 -14.73 4.45 -19.93
C ASP A 204 -15.87 5.25 -19.28
N THR A 205 -15.97 6.53 -19.64
CA THR A 205 -16.95 7.47 -19.09
C THR A 205 -18.40 7.10 -19.38
N ASP A 206 -18.64 6.26 -20.39
CA ASP A 206 -19.96 5.70 -20.71
C ASP A 206 -20.31 4.43 -19.90
N GLY A 207 -19.40 3.96 -19.05
CA GLY A 207 -19.54 2.72 -18.29
C GLY A 207 -19.17 1.45 -19.06
N THR A 208 -18.62 1.55 -20.28
CA THR A 208 -18.09 0.38 -20.99
C THR A 208 -16.76 -0.04 -20.36
N GLY A 209 -16.61 -1.33 -20.06
CA GLY A 209 -15.38 -1.93 -19.56
C GLY A 209 -14.51 -2.49 -20.68
N TYR A 210 -13.20 -2.42 -20.51
CA TYR A 210 -12.19 -2.94 -21.42
C TYR A 210 -11.10 -3.69 -20.66
N LEU A 211 -10.64 -4.80 -21.23
CA LEU A 211 -9.41 -5.49 -20.84
C LEU A 211 -8.27 -4.99 -21.72
N LEU A 212 -7.17 -4.63 -21.09
CA LEU A 212 -5.90 -4.34 -21.74
C LEU A 212 -5.02 -5.55 -21.48
N THR A 213 -4.54 -6.25 -22.50
CA THR A 213 -3.86 -7.53 -22.30
C THR A 213 -2.76 -7.78 -23.31
N GLU A 214 -1.59 -8.18 -22.81
CA GLU A 214 -0.45 -8.63 -23.61
C GLU A 214 -0.69 -10.03 -24.16
N ASP A 215 -0.48 -10.18 -25.46
CA ASP A 215 -0.32 -11.46 -26.13
C ASP A 215 1.06 -11.51 -26.79
N ARG A 216 1.98 -12.31 -26.25
CA ARG A 216 3.35 -12.45 -26.77
C ARG A 216 3.43 -12.79 -28.26
N ALA A 217 2.41 -13.44 -28.83
CA ALA A 217 2.41 -13.82 -30.24
C ALA A 217 1.88 -12.72 -31.17
N ASN A 218 1.05 -11.80 -30.66
CA ASN A 218 0.31 -10.85 -31.49
C ASN A 218 0.52 -9.38 -31.13
N GLY A 219 0.87 -9.07 -29.89
CA GLY A 219 1.04 -7.72 -29.35
C GLY A 219 0.04 -7.37 -28.23
N LEU A 220 0.02 -6.10 -27.86
CA LEU A 220 -0.89 -5.58 -26.83
C LEU A 220 -2.30 -5.32 -27.39
N ARG A 221 -3.32 -5.85 -26.73
CA ARG A 221 -4.72 -5.79 -27.16
C ARG A 221 -5.57 -4.89 -26.27
N ILE A 222 -6.52 -4.19 -26.89
CA ILE A 222 -7.70 -3.62 -26.21
C ILE A 222 -8.88 -4.51 -26.58
N ASP A 223 -9.51 -5.09 -25.57
CA ASP A 223 -10.63 -6.01 -25.69
C ASP A 223 -11.84 -5.44 -24.94
N LYS A 224 -13.01 -5.42 -25.56
CA LYS A 224 -14.26 -4.98 -24.92
C LYS A 224 -14.78 -6.06 -23.98
N LEU A 225 -15.23 -5.66 -22.79
CA LEU A 225 -15.85 -6.54 -21.80
C LEU A 225 -17.39 -6.61 -21.97
N SER A 226 -17.98 -7.69 -21.44
CA SER A 226 -19.43 -7.84 -21.25
C SER A 226 -19.99 -6.78 -20.30
N ALA A 227 -21.31 -6.56 -20.32
CA ALA A 227 -21.96 -5.53 -19.51
C ALA A 227 -21.78 -5.71 -17.98
N ASP A 228 -21.54 -6.94 -17.52
CA ASP A 228 -21.23 -7.29 -16.13
C ASP A 228 -19.71 -7.34 -15.84
N TYR A 229 -18.88 -7.01 -16.84
CA TYR A 229 -17.41 -7.05 -16.84
C TYR A 229 -16.77 -8.42 -16.59
N THR A 230 -17.52 -9.53 -16.66
CA THR A 230 -16.99 -10.86 -16.30
C THR A 230 -16.42 -11.67 -17.47
N SER A 231 -16.54 -11.18 -18.71
CA SER A 231 -16.03 -11.85 -19.90
C SER A 231 -15.62 -10.84 -20.98
N VAL A 232 -14.75 -11.26 -21.91
CA VAL A 232 -14.42 -10.48 -23.11
C VAL A 232 -15.39 -10.83 -24.24
N VAL A 233 -15.91 -9.80 -24.92
CA VAL A 233 -16.93 -9.96 -25.99
C VAL A 233 -16.41 -9.68 -27.40
N SER A 234 -15.42 -8.79 -27.57
CA SER A 234 -14.88 -8.45 -28.89
C SER A 234 -13.55 -7.71 -28.80
N ALA A 235 -12.66 -7.93 -29.77
CA ALA A 235 -11.44 -7.13 -29.92
C ALA A 235 -11.77 -5.70 -30.39
N VAL A 236 -10.98 -4.72 -29.95
CA VAL A 236 -11.16 -3.29 -30.27
C VAL A 236 -9.96 -2.72 -31.00
N TYR A 237 -8.75 -3.02 -30.51
CA TYR A 237 -7.51 -2.54 -31.14
C TYR A 237 -6.34 -3.48 -30.83
N LEU A 238 -5.36 -3.52 -31.73
CA LEU A 238 -4.12 -4.27 -31.58
C LEU A 238 -2.93 -3.33 -31.80
N PHE A 239 -2.07 -3.22 -30.80
CA PHE A 239 -0.76 -2.58 -30.90
C PHE A 239 0.32 -3.62 -31.21
N ALA A 240 1.54 -3.15 -31.44
CA ALA A 240 2.72 -4.00 -31.50
C ALA A 240 3.08 -4.57 -30.10
N ASP A 241 4.30 -5.10 -29.98
CA ASP A 241 4.79 -5.80 -28.79
C ASP A 241 5.08 -4.85 -27.62
N TYR A 242 4.11 -4.77 -26.70
CA TYR A 242 4.18 -4.00 -25.46
C TYR A 242 3.54 -4.79 -24.29
N GLU A 243 3.98 -4.52 -23.06
CA GLU A 243 3.41 -5.10 -21.83
C GLU A 243 3.12 -4.00 -20.80
N ALA A 244 2.69 -4.39 -19.60
CA ALA A 244 2.37 -3.48 -18.50
C ALA A 244 1.44 -2.30 -18.88
N PRO A 245 0.26 -2.56 -19.52
CA PRO A 245 -0.56 -1.49 -20.09
C PRO A 245 -1.31 -0.70 -19.02
N ALA A 246 -1.58 0.58 -19.28
CA ALA A 246 -2.54 1.39 -18.52
C ALA A 246 -3.19 2.43 -19.44
N ILE A 247 -4.51 2.61 -19.35
CA ILE A 247 -5.20 3.70 -20.05
C ILE A 247 -5.64 4.78 -19.07
N TYR A 248 -5.36 6.04 -19.43
CA TYR A 248 -5.96 7.22 -18.82
C TYR A 248 -6.71 8.03 -19.87
N LYS A 249 -7.85 8.63 -19.50
CA LYS A 249 -8.62 9.51 -20.38
C LYS A 249 -8.62 10.94 -19.85
N SER A 250 -8.26 11.90 -20.71
CA SER A 250 -8.32 13.34 -20.43
C SER A 250 -9.17 14.04 -21.49
N GLY A 251 -10.33 14.56 -21.09
CA GLY A 251 -11.34 15.03 -22.03
C GLY A 251 -11.73 13.91 -23.01
N ASP A 252 -11.60 14.19 -24.31
CA ASP A 252 -11.89 13.23 -25.39
C ASP A 252 -10.65 12.42 -25.83
N THR A 253 -9.51 12.58 -25.16
CA THR A 253 -8.25 11.90 -25.52
C THR A 253 -7.95 10.74 -24.57
N TYR A 254 -7.76 9.55 -25.14
CA TYR A 254 -7.23 8.38 -24.46
C TYR A 254 -5.70 8.37 -24.57
N PHE A 255 -5.03 8.00 -23.49
CA PHE A 255 -3.59 7.79 -23.39
C PHE A 255 -3.35 6.33 -23.03
N MET A 256 -2.70 5.57 -23.91
CA MET A 256 -2.23 4.21 -23.64
C MET A 256 -0.77 4.30 -23.20
N PHE A 257 -0.48 3.96 -21.95
CA PHE A 257 0.87 3.78 -21.41
C PHE A 257 1.23 2.30 -21.43
N ALA A 258 2.48 1.98 -21.75
CA ALA A 258 2.98 0.61 -21.74
C ALA A 258 4.50 0.54 -21.63
N SER A 259 5.04 -0.58 -21.18
CA SER A 259 6.47 -0.88 -21.23
C SER A 259 6.83 -1.70 -22.47
N HIS A 260 8.11 -1.69 -22.85
CA HIS A 260 8.66 -2.71 -23.72
C HIS A 260 8.81 -4.06 -22.98
N LEU A 261 9.04 -5.13 -23.75
CA LEU A 261 9.21 -6.49 -23.24
C LEU A 261 10.66 -6.75 -22.80
N SER A 262 10.96 -6.56 -21.51
CA SER A 262 12.31 -6.79 -20.96
C SER A 262 12.34 -7.63 -19.68
N GLY A 263 11.25 -8.36 -19.42
CA GLY A 263 11.08 -9.13 -18.18
C GLY A 263 11.13 -8.19 -16.99
N TRP A 264 11.89 -8.56 -15.95
CA TRP A 264 12.02 -7.74 -14.75
C TRP A 264 12.88 -6.48 -14.91
N SER A 265 13.68 -6.38 -15.99
CA SER A 265 14.53 -5.20 -16.19
C SER A 265 13.66 -4.00 -16.60
N PRO A 266 13.78 -2.83 -15.96
CA PRO A 266 13.02 -1.65 -16.36
C PRO A 266 13.51 -1.13 -17.72
N ASN A 267 12.64 -0.41 -18.43
CA ASN A 267 12.93 0.22 -19.72
C ASN A 267 12.24 1.59 -19.81
N ASP A 268 12.57 2.37 -20.85
CA ASP A 268 11.86 3.61 -21.14
C ASP A 268 10.43 3.29 -21.62
N ASN A 269 9.47 3.41 -20.70
CA ASN A 269 8.06 3.18 -20.99
C ASN A 269 7.55 4.29 -21.91
N VAL A 270 6.55 3.94 -22.70
CA VAL A 270 6.03 4.79 -23.78
C VAL A 270 4.54 5.02 -23.61
N TYR A 271 4.04 6.05 -24.29
CA TYR A 271 2.62 6.30 -24.42
C TYR A 271 2.19 6.61 -25.86
N ALA A 272 0.94 6.31 -26.20
CA ALA A 272 0.28 6.69 -27.44
C ALA A 272 -1.08 7.32 -27.13
N THR A 273 -1.64 8.10 -28.07
CA THR A 273 -2.93 8.79 -27.88
C THR A 273 -3.91 8.51 -29.02
N ALA A 274 -5.20 8.54 -28.70
CA ALA A 274 -6.30 8.46 -29.67
C ALA A 274 -7.53 9.20 -29.14
N THR A 275 -8.45 9.58 -30.03
CA THR A 275 -9.79 10.08 -29.64
C THR A 275 -10.86 8.98 -29.66
N ASN A 276 -10.47 7.77 -30.04
CA ASN A 276 -11.32 6.57 -30.03
C ASN A 276 -10.44 5.37 -29.71
N LEU A 277 -10.90 4.47 -28.84
CA LEU A 277 -10.17 3.26 -28.46
C LEU A 277 -9.87 2.34 -29.65
N SER A 278 -10.71 2.34 -30.70
CA SER A 278 -10.44 1.62 -31.96
C SER A 278 -9.43 2.31 -32.87
N GLY A 279 -8.83 3.42 -32.42
CA GLY A 279 -7.87 4.21 -33.17
C GLY A 279 -8.49 5.21 -34.16
N PRO A 280 -7.65 5.82 -35.03
CA PRO A 280 -6.21 5.59 -35.12
C PRO A 280 -5.46 6.08 -33.88
N TRP A 281 -4.49 5.30 -33.42
CA TRP A 281 -3.57 5.70 -32.35
C TRP A 281 -2.34 6.40 -32.93
N SER A 282 -1.81 7.39 -32.20
CA SER A 282 -0.53 8.00 -32.52
C SER A 282 0.61 6.99 -32.44
N ALA A 283 1.76 7.32 -33.03
CA ALA A 283 2.99 6.60 -32.70
C ALA A 283 3.28 6.73 -31.19
N PHE A 284 3.92 5.71 -30.64
CA PHE A 284 4.40 5.72 -29.26
C PHE A 284 5.52 6.74 -29.06
N SER A 285 5.54 7.40 -27.90
CA SER A 285 6.55 8.36 -27.49
C SER A 285 6.92 8.15 -26.02
N ASN A 286 8.13 8.52 -25.61
CA ASN A 286 8.51 8.49 -24.19
C ASN A 286 7.76 9.57 -23.41
N PHE A 287 7.37 9.27 -22.17
CA PHE A 287 6.82 10.25 -21.23
C PHE A 287 7.76 10.56 -20.06
N ALA A 288 8.74 9.71 -19.78
CA ALA A 288 9.80 9.98 -18.79
C ALA A 288 11.09 10.46 -19.46
N THR A 289 12.08 10.85 -18.66
CA THR A 289 13.43 11.17 -19.15
C THR A 289 14.02 9.95 -19.86
N VAL A 290 14.40 10.10 -21.13
CA VAL A 290 15.00 9.02 -21.93
C VAL A 290 16.28 8.51 -21.28
N GLY A 291 16.45 7.19 -21.20
CA GLY A 291 17.56 6.51 -20.55
C GLY A 291 17.42 6.38 -19.03
N SER A 292 16.36 6.93 -18.44
CA SER A 292 16.07 6.73 -17.01
C SER A 292 15.44 5.38 -16.72
N ASN A 293 15.00 4.64 -17.76
CA ASN A 293 14.20 3.44 -17.63
C ASN A 293 12.93 3.70 -16.81
N THR A 294 12.26 4.82 -17.11
CA THR A 294 11.09 5.31 -16.36
C THR A 294 11.41 5.51 -14.87
N TYR A 295 12.61 6.03 -14.56
CA TYR A 295 13.14 6.14 -13.21
C TYR A 295 13.27 4.78 -12.49
N SER A 296 13.76 3.79 -13.23
CA SER A 296 13.90 2.38 -12.83
C SER A 296 12.58 1.79 -12.32
N SER A 297 11.51 1.93 -13.11
CA SER A 297 10.22 1.29 -12.84
C SER A 297 9.51 0.82 -14.10
N GLN A 298 8.49 0.01 -13.91
CA GLN A 298 7.58 -0.46 -14.94
C GLN A 298 6.16 -0.01 -14.62
N THR A 299 5.43 0.47 -15.63
CA THR A 299 4.03 0.92 -15.50
C THR A 299 3.17 -0.13 -14.79
N ALA A 300 2.30 0.31 -13.90
CA ALA A 300 1.26 -0.51 -13.29
C ALA A 300 -0.10 0.14 -13.48
N ALA A 301 -0.22 1.43 -13.16
CA ALA A 301 -1.44 2.21 -13.36
C ALA A 301 -1.15 3.69 -13.65
N VAL A 302 -2.13 4.38 -14.23
CA VAL A 302 -2.18 5.85 -14.29
C VAL A 302 -3.53 6.28 -13.75
N VAL A 303 -3.49 7.09 -12.71
CA VAL A 303 -4.66 7.36 -11.87
C VAL A 303 -4.90 8.85 -11.71
N ASN A 304 -6.14 9.24 -11.43
CA ASN A 304 -6.53 10.64 -11.20
C ASN A 304 -7.05 10.80 -9.77
N ILE A 305 -6.27 11.53 -8.97
CA ILE A 305 -6.57 11.89 -7.59
C ILE A 305 -7.09 13.33 -7.59
N ASN A 306 -8.40 13.49 -7.76
CA ASN A 306 -9.08 14.79 -7.69
C ASN A 306 -8.43 15.90 -8.55
N GLY A 307 -7.91 15.56 -9.74
CA GLY A 307 -7.21 16.47 -10.64
C GLY A 307 -5.70 16.24 -10.72
N VAL A 308 -5.09 15.62 -9.71
CA VAL A 308 -3.69 15.18 -9.78
C VAL A 308 -3.62 13.87 -10.55
N VAL A 309 -3.05 13.90 -11.76
CA VAL A 309 -2.73 12.67 -12.49
C VAL A 309 -1.41 12.11 -11.95
N MET A 310 -1.40 10.84 -11.59
CA MET A 310 -0.26 10.16 -10.99
C MET A 310 0.07 8.90 -11.77
N TYR A 311 1.33 8.79 -12.18
CA TYR A 311 1.92 7.54 -12.63
C TYR A 311 2.17 6.65 -11.42
N MET A 312 1.86 5.36 -11.56
CA MET A 312 2.22 4.34 -10.60
C MET A 312 2.98 3.24 -11.32
N GLY A 313 4.20 2.96 -10.85
CA GLY A 313 4.99 1.84 -11.33
C GLY A 313 5.67 1.06 -10.22
N ASP A 314 6.07 -0.15 -10.57
CA ASP A 314 6.84 -1.04 -9.72
C ASP A 314 8.32 -0.98 -10.10
N ARG A 315 9.19 -0.82 -9.10
CA ARG A 315 10.63 -1.05 -9.20
C ARG A 315 10.90 -2.47 -8.72
N TRP A 316 10.93 -3.38 -9.67
CA TRP A 316 11.15 -4.80 -9.44
C TRP A 316 12.58 -5.11 -8.98
N GLU A 317 12.70 -5.91 -7.92
CA GLU A 317 13.95 -6.55 -7.53
C GLU A 317 13.82 -8.07 -7.75
N SER A 318 14.20 -8.52 -8.94
CA SER A 318 13.98 -9.92 -9.37
C SER A 318 14.72 -10.96 -8.53
N SER A 319 15.84 -10.58 -7.90
CA SER A 319 16.59 -11.48 -7.02
C SER A 319 15.94 -11.63 -5.66
N ASN A 320 15.09 -10.66 -5.27
CA ASN A 320 14.37 -10.65 -4.00
C ASN A 320 13.08 -9.84 -4.10
N LEU A 321 12.01 -10.45 -4.61
CA LEU A 321 10.77 -9.72 -4.94
C LEU A 321 10.12 -9.02 -3.73
N MET A 322 10.39 -9.47 -2.51
CA MET A 322 9.90 -8.81 -1.28
C MET A 322 10.44 -7.37 -1.13
N THR A 323 11.56 -7.05 -1.78
CA THR A 323 12.23 -5.75 -1.73
C THR A 323 11.93 -4.88 -2.94
N SER A 324 11.01 -5.30 -3.79
CA SER A 324 10.46 -4.43 -4.83
C SER A 324 9.81 -3.21 -4.17
N THR A 325 9.93 -2.05 -4.80
CA THR A 325 9.43 -0.77 -4.30
C THR A 325 8.55 -0.09 -5.33
N TYR A 326 7.95 1.04 -4.96
CA TYR A 326 7.02 1.76 -5.81
C TYR A 326 7.62 3.08 -6.28
N VAL A 327 7.34 3.43 -7.53
CA VAL A 327 7.67 4.73 -8.11
C VAL A 327 6.36 5.39 -8.48
N TRP A 328 5.85 6.25 -7.59
CA TRP A 328 4.64 7.01 -7.81
C TRP A 328 5.01 8.48 -7.98
N LEU A 329 4.69 9.03 -9.15
CA LEU A 329 5.14 10.36 -9.55
C LEU A 329 4.00 11.15 -10.19
N PRO A 330 3.96 12.48 -9.99
CA PRO A 330 3.04 13.34 -10.72
C PRO A 330 3.27 13.23 -12.23
N LEU A 331 2.19 13.01 -12.96
CA LEU A 331 2.20 12.92 -14.42
C LEU A 331 1.53 14.16 -14.99
N THR A 332 2.24 14.92 -15.81
CA THR A 332 1.68 16.10 -16.47
C THR A 332 1.00 15.68 -17.77
N ILE A 333 -0.29 16.00 -17.90
CA ILE A 333 -1.07 15.81 -19.12
C ILE A 333 -1.44 17.19 -19.69
N SER A 334 -1.11 17.45 -20.95
CA SER A 334 -1.45 18.69 -21.65
C SER A 334 -1.79 18.44 -23.11
N GLY A 335 -3.05 18.62 -23.48
CA GLY A 335 -3.55 18.26 -24.81
C GLY A 335 -3.35 16.77 -25.06
N THR A 336 -2.50 16.41 -26.02
CA THR A 336 -2.12 15.03 -26.34
C THR A 336 -0.73 14.64 -25.82
N LYS A 337 -0.15 15.44 -24.92
CA LYS A 337 1.20 15.21 -24.38
C LYS A 337 1.14 14.69 -22.95
N ALA A 338 1.93 13.66 -22.67
CA ALA A 338 2.21 13.18 -21.33
C ALA A 338 3.71 13.39 -21.03
N SER A 339 4.03 13.89 -19.84
CA SER A 339 5.42 14.05 -19.39
C SER A 339 5.55 13.86 -17.88
N MET A 340 6.64 13.24 -17.47
CA MET A 340 6.94 12.88 -16.09
C MET A 340 8.39 13.21 -15.75
N SER A 341 8.58 14.06 -14.76
CA SER A 341 9.89 14.35 -14.16
C SER A 341 10.12 13.46 -12.93
N ASN A 342 11.38 13.22 -12.59
CA ASN A 342 11.69 12.52 -11.35
C ASN A 342 11.49 13.46 -10.16
N GLU A 343 10.92 12.93 -9.08
CA GLU A 343 10.83 13.61 -7.80
C GLU A 343 11.37 12.67 -6.73
N VAL A 344 12.42 13.07 -6.02
CA VAL A 344 12.98 12.27 -4.91
C VAL A 344 11.95 12.19 -3.76
N ASN A 345 11.22 13.27 -3.56
CA ASN A 345 10.07 13.38 -2.68
C ASN A 345 9.09 14.41 -3.27
N TRP A 346 7.81 14.29 -2.91
CA TRP A 346 6.78 15.24 -3.31
C TRP A 346 5.61 15.18 -2.32
N ILE A 347 4.80 16.23 -2.31
CA ILE A 347 3.67 16.35 -1.38
C ILE A 347 2.39 16.37 -2.19
N ILE A 348 1.45 15.49 -1.83
CA ILE A 348 0.09 15.49 -2.37
C ILE A 348 -0.91 15.93 -1.31
N ASP A 349 -1.87 16.73 -1.72
CA ASP A 349 -3.12 16.96 -0.99
C ASP A 349 -4.27 16.36 -1.83
N PRO A 350 -4.69 15.12 -1.54
CA PRO A 350 -5.74 14.46 -2.29
C PRO A 350 -7.09 15.17 -2.19
N ALA A 351 -7.37 15.82 -1.06
CA ALA A 351 -8.63 16.52 -0.85
C ALA A 351 -8.68 17.84 -1.63
N ALA A 352 -7.56 18.55 -1.73
CA ALA A 352 -7.44 19.76 -2.55
C ALA A 352 -7.24 19.46 -4.04
N GLY A 353 -6.82 18.24 -4.39
CA GLY A 353 -6.53 17.91 -5.79
C GLY A 353 -5.26 18.61 -6.29
N THR A 354 -4.29 18.81 -5.40
CA THR A 354 -3.05 19.53 -5.69
C THR A 354 -1.84 18.74 -5.23
N TRP A 355 -0.70 19.03 -5.83
CA TRP A 355 0.59 18.53 -5.38
C TRP A 355 1.65 19.63 -5.48
N THR A 356 2.75 19.46 -4.75
CA THR A 356 3.92 20.35 -4.80
C THR A 356 5.21 19.54 -4.77
N THR A 357 6.29 20.10 -5.32
CA THR A 357 7.64 19.55 -5.15
C THR A 357 7.96 19.46 -3.66
N GLY A 358 8.57 18.36 -3.23
CA GLY A 358 8.93 18.25 -1.82
C GLY A 358 10.10 19.17 -1.47
N PRO A 359 10.27 19.47 -0.17
CA PRO A 359 11.36 20.31 0.28
C PRO A 359 12.70 19.58 0.14
N SER A 360 13.79 20.34 0.21
CA SER A 360 15.14 19.75 0.33
C SER A 360 15.22 18.84 1.56
N GLU A 361 16.20 17.94 1.58
CA GLU A 361 16.40 17.04 2.70
C GLU A 361 17.72 17.33 3.40
N ALA A 362 17.70 17.28 4.73
CA ALA A 362 18.89 17.16 5.55
C ALA A 362 19.33 15.69 5.59
N TRP A 363 20.64 15.47 5.46
CA TRP A 363 21.25 14.14 5.46
C TRP A 363 22.02 14.02 6.75
N LEU A 364 21.55 13.15 7.65
CA LEU A 364 22.10 13.00 8.99
C LEU A 364 22.70 11.61 9.11
N GLU A 365 24.03 11.58 9.14
CA GLU A 365 24.82 10.35 9.29
C GLU A 365 24.57 9.71 10.66
N ALA A 366 24.43 8.38 10.68
CA ALA A 366 24.20 7.65 11.93
C ALA A 366 25.42 7.69 12.85
N ASP A 367 26.63 7.72 12.27
CA ASP A 367 27.90 7.70 12.99
C ASP A 367 28.42 9.09 13.38
N ALA A 368 27.63 10.15 13.13
CA ALA A 368 27.98 11.51 13.50
C ALA A 368 28.33 11.62 15.00
N ALA A 369 29.42 12.34 15.31
CA ALA A 369 29.94 12.46 16.68
C ALA A 369 28.96 13.11 17.68
N THR A 370 27.91 13.77 17.19
CA THR A 370 26.83 14.36 17.99
C THR A 370 25.77 13.34 18.40
N ASN A 371 25.70 12.18 17.74
CA ASN A 371 24.74 11.13 18.05
C ASN A 371 25.20 10.31 19.26
N ILE A 372 24.25 9.68 19.93
CA ILE A 372 24.50 8.88 21.13
C ILE A 372 24.37 7.40 20.78
N LEU A 373 25.46 6.66 20.96
CA LEU A 373 25.48 5.20 20.88
C LEU A 373 25.55 4.63 22.29
N ALA A 374 24.61 3.76 22.64
CA ALA A 374 24.55 3.16 23.97
C ALA A 374 24.39 1.64 23.91
N ASN A 375 24.67 1.00 25.06
CA ASN A 375 24.33 -0.41 25.32
C ASN A 375 24.86 -1.42 24.27
N GLY A 376 26.00 -1.10 23.63
CA GLY A 376 26.68 -1.99 22.68
C GLY A 376 26.56 -1.60 21.22
N ALA A 377 25.68 -0.64 20.88
CA ALA A 377 25.67 -0.03 19.55
C ALA A 377 27.04 0.60 19.24
N LYS A 378 27.52 0.46 18.01
CA LYS A 378 28.86 0.92 17.62
C LYS A 378 29.01 1.13 16.12
N ASN A 379 29.98 1.95 15.76
CA ASN A 379 30.40 2.17 14.39
C ASN A 379 31.02 0.89 13.80
N ILE A 380 30.64 0.58 12.57
CA ILE A 380 31.11 -0.55 11.77
C ILE A 380 31.50 0.00 10.40
N THR A 381 32.67 -0.37 9.89
CA THR A 381 33.09 -0.02 8.54
C THR A 381 32.17 -0.68 7.51
N CYS A 382 31.77 0.09 6.49
CA CYS A 382 30.85 -0.32 5.45
C CYS A 382 31.21 0.38 4.15
N SER A 383 31.69 -0.35 3.14
CA SER A 383 32.21 0.28 1.93
C SER A 383 31.12 0.85 1.01
N GLY A 384 29.87 0.38 1.14
CA GLY A 384 28.74 0.92 0.38
C GLY A 384 27.96 2.01 1.12
N CYS A 385 28.29 2.28 2.38
CA CYS A 385 27.63 3.29 3.20
C CYS A 385 28.15 4.69 2.90
N SER A 386 27.35 5.69 3.25
CA SER A 386 27.81 7.07 3.32
C SER A 386 28.99 7.16 4.29
N ASP A 387 30.00 7.95 3.93
CA ASP A 387 31.25 8.12 4.70
C ASP A 387 32.00 6.83 5.09
N GLY A 388 31.61 5.68 4.52
CA GLY A 388 32.26 4.39 4.76
C GLY A 388 31.92 3.74 6.11
N VAL A 389 30.90 4.23 6.82
CA VAL A 389 30.56 3.79 8.19
C VAL A 389 29.05 3.61 8.35
N ARG A 390 28.66 2.67 9.20
CA ARG A 390 27.29 2.49 9.69
C ARG A 390 27.30 2.25 11.19
N VAL A 391 26.17 2.47 11.84
CA VAL A 391 25.96 2.08 13.23
C VAL A 391 25.25 0.73 13.28
N GLY A 392 25.89 -0.27 13.87
CA GLY A 392 25.31 -1.60 14.08
C GLY A 392 25.22 -1.98 15.54
N TYR A 393 24.82 -3.23 15.79
CA TYR A 393 24.51 -3.75 17.14
C TYR A 393 23.39 -2.96 17.83
N ILE A 394 22.46 -2.42 17.06
CA ILE A 394 21.24 -1.79 17.58
C ILE A 394 20.22 -2.90 17.90
N GLY A 395 19.53 -2.77 19.02
CA GLY A 395 18.60 -3.75 19.55
C GLY A 395 19.28 -4.93 20.25
N GLY A 396 18.65 -6.10 20.17
CA GLY A 396 19.07 -7.32 20.87
C GLY A 396 18.49 -7.43 22.30
N PRO A 397 18.89 -8.46 23.06
CA PRO A 397 18.41 -8.68 24.43
C PRO A 397 18.76 -7.52 25.36
N SER A 398 17.91 -7.33 26.39
CA SER A 398 18.03 -6.24 27.37
C SER A 398 19.45 -6.09 27.93
N PRO A 399 20.01 -4.86 27.99
CA PRO A 399 19.33 -3.59 27.71
C PRO A 399 19.14 -3.24 26.22
N GLY A 400 19.78 -3.97 25.30
CA GLY A 400 19.75 -3.74 23.86
C GLY A 400 20.49 -2.47 23.43
N GLY A 401 21.25 -2.53 22.33
CA GLY A 401 21.97 -1.35 21.82
C GLY A 401 21.01 -0.29 21.29
N THR A 402 21.35 1.00 21.45
CA THR A 402 20.54 2.10 20.90
C THR A 402 21.38 3.11 20.14
N LEU A 403 20.76 3.70 19.11
CA LEU A 403 21.27 4.85 18.36
C LEU A 403 20.28 5.99 18.55
N THR A 404 20.72 7.11 19.12
CA THR A 404 19.94 8.35 19.20
C THR A 404 20.54 9.41 18.28
N ILE A 405 19.73 9.88 17.33
CA ILE A 405 20.04 11.00 16.43
C ILE A 405 19.32 12.24 16.97
N ASP A 406 20.11 13.17 17.49
CA ASP A 406 19.66 14.46 17.99
C ASP A 406 19.77 15.54 16.91
N GLY A 407 19.23 16.73 17.18
CA GLY A 407 19.39 17.87 16.27
C GLY A 407 18.55 17.77 15.00
N VAL A 408 17.58 16.85 14.95
CA VAL A 408 16.73 16.67 13.77
C VAL A 408 15.85 17.92 13.61
N SER A 409 16.02 18.59 12.47
CA SER A 409 15.41 19.89 12.22
C SER A 409 14.21 19.81 11.27
N SER A 410 13.19 20.62 11.57
CA SER A 410 12.03 20.85 10.72
C SER A 410 11.69 22.34 10.76
N SER A 411 11.52 22.99 9.61
CA SER A 411 11.20 24.42 9.55
C SER A 411 9.82 24.70 10.16
N VAL A 412 8.88 23.76 10.02
CA VAL A 412 7.52 23.81 10.59
C VAL A 412 7.22 22.57 11.43
N ALA A 413 6.19 22.66 12.28
CA ALA A 413 5.63 21.48 12.92
C ALA A 413 4.72 20.78 11.91
N THR A 414 5.09 19.57 11.49
CA THR A 414 4.39 18.85 10.42
C THR A 414 4.58 17.34 10.55
N THR A 415 3.72 16.58 9.88
CA THR A 415 3.96 15.17 9.60
C THR A 415 4.81 15.07 8.35
N THR A 416 5.92 14.34 8.41
CA THR A 416 6.85 14.17 7.30
C THR A 416 7.28 12.71 7.16
N THR A 417 7.70 12.32 5.96
CA THR A 417 8.25 11.00 5.68
C THR A 417 9.77 11.07 5.65
N ILE A 418 10.40 10.47 6.65
CA ILE A 418 11.85 10.33 6.79
C ILE A 418 12.28 9.07 6.05
N ARG A 419 13.32 9.14 5.22
CA ARG A 419 13.95 7.93 4.67
C ARG A 419 15.09 7.49 5.57
N ILE A 420 15.12 6.20 5.86
CA ILE A 420 16.12 5.57 6.71
C ILE A 420 16.94 4.66 5.81
N HIS A 421 18.21 5.01 5.61
CA HIS A 421 19.16 4.17 4.91
C HIS A 421 19.71 3.14 5.89
N HIS A 422 19.51 1.87 5.56
CA HIS A 422 19.78 0.76 6.47
C HIS A 422 20.48 -0.38 5.76
N LEU A 423 21.10 -1.26 6.55
CA LEU A 423 21.74 -2.47 6.09
C LEU A 423 21.18 -3.66 6.87
N ASN A 424 20.69 -4.63 6.12
CA ASN A 424 20.18 -5.88 6.65
C ASN A 424 20.74 -7.00 5.77
N GLY A 425 21.74 -7.71 6.28
CA GLY A 425 22.36 -8.84 5.59
C GLY A 425 21.59 -10.16 5.77
N ASP A 426 20.47 -10.16 6.50
CA ASP A 426 19.65 -11.36 6.67
C ASP A 426 18.79 -11.60 5.43
N SER A 427 18.31 -12.83 5.25
CA SER A 427 17.36 -13.18 4.19
C SER A 427 15.92 -12.80 4.49
N THR A 428 15.64 -12.22 5.65
CA THR A 428 14.30 -11.82 6.12
C THR A 428 14.34 -10.40 6.69
N GLN A 429 13.17 -9.79 6.85
CA GLN A 429 13.07 -8.47 7.46
C GLN A 429 13.59 -8.48 8.91
N ARG A 430 14.29 -7.42 9.28
CA ARG A 430 14.48 -7.05 10.70
C ARG A 430 13.45 -6.01 11.09
N TYR A 431 13.29 -5.82 12.39
CA TYR A 431 12.38 -4.83 12.94
C TYR A 431 13.10 -3.99 13.99
N ALA A 432 12.83 -2.70 14.03
CA ALA A 432 13.25 -1.83 15.11
C ALA A 432 12.06 -1.03 15.63
N ASN A 433 12.12 -0.67 16.91
CA ASN A 433 11.28 0.40 17.41
C ASN A 433 12.01 1.73 17.16
N VAL A 434 11.39 2.63 16.41
CA VAL A 434 11.91 3.96 16.10
C VAL A 434 11.08 4.99 16.87
N VAL A 435 11.68 5.56 17.91
CA VAL A 435 11.06 6.48 18.84
C VAL A 435 11.34 7.91 18.40
N VAL A 436 10.30 8.63 17.98
CA VAL A 436 10.41 10.03 17.54
C VAL A 436 9.76 10.91 18.58
N ASN A 437 10.54 11.78 19.24
CA ASN A 437 10.03 12.67 20.30
C ASN A 437 9.23 11.93 21.40
N GLY A 438 9.62 10.69 21.74
CA GLY A 438 8.93 9.83 22.70
C GLY A 438 7.76 9.01 22.15
N VAL A 439 7.47 9.10 20.84
CA VAL A 439 6.42 8.30 20.17
C VAL A 439 7.05 7.12 19.45
N SER A 440 6.69 5.91 19.86
CA SER A 440 7.16 4.64 19.31
C SER A 440 6.51 4.30 17.97
N ASN A 441 7.33 3.86 17.00
CA ASN A 441 6.91 3.38 15.69
C ASN A 441 7.64 2.08 15.36
N ILE A 442 6.91 1.02 15.01
CA ILE A 442 7.54 -0.26 14.63
C ILE A 442 7.81 -0.25 13.14
N ILE A 443 9.09 -0.32 12.78
CA ILE A 443 9.54 -0.25 11.39
C ILE A 443 10.17 -1.56 11.01
N ALA A 444 9.81 -2.02 9.82
CA ALA A 444 10.37 -3.20 9.20
C ALA A 444 11.42 -2.78 8.17
N PHE A 445 12.55 -3.49 8.19
CA PHE A 445 13.73 -3.18 7.40
C PHE A 445 14.08 -4.39 6.55
N LEU A 446 13.91 -4.23 5.25
CA LEU A 446 14.07 -5.31 4.28
C LEU A 446 15.52 -5.74 4.12
N PRO A 447 15.77 -7.00 3.71
CA PRO A 447 17.09 -7.41 3.24
C PRO A 447 17.67 -6.40 2.26
N THR A 448 18.95 -6.13 2.40
CA THR A 448 19.74 -5.33 1.45
C THR A 448 20.47 -6.24 0.49
N ALA A 449 20.81 -5.73 -0.70
CA ALA A 449 21.32 -6.53 -1.82
C ALA A 449 22.50 -7.45 -1.44
N ASP A 450 23.41 -6.98 -0.60
CA ASP A 450 24.65 -7.67 -0.23
C ASP A 450 25.05 -7.44 1.24
N GLY A 451 24.18 -6.82 2.06
CA GLY A 451 24.49 -6.44 3.44
C GLY A 451 25.51 -5.31 3.57
N ASN A 452 25.89 -4.65 2.46
CA ASN A 452 26.91 -3.59 2.40
C ASN A 452 26.45 -2.36 1.59
N THR A 453 25.49 -2.53 0.70
CA THR A 453 24.80 -1.48 -0.06
C THR A 453 23.53 -1.08 0.70
N PRO A 454 23.41 0.17 1.17
CA PRO A 454 22.24 0.61 1.92
C PRO A 454 20.94 0.46 1.12
N GLY A 455 19.95 -0.18 1.74
CA GLY A 455 18.56 -0.13 1.30
C GLY A 455 17.88 1.14 1.82
N THR A 456 16.57 1.23 1.61
CA THR A 456 15.78 2.33 2.16
C THR A 456 14.49 1.81 2.76
N SER A 457 14.25 2.17 4.01
CA SER A 457 12.94 2.10 4.65
C SER A 457 12.43 3.52 4.87
N VAL A 458 11.13 3.71 5.08
CA VAL A 458 10.54 5.03 5.32
C VAL A 458 9.89 5.10 6.68
N LEU A 459 9.73 6.30 7.24
CA LEU A 459 8.99 6.61 8.46
C LEU A 459 8.21 7.90 8.33
N THR A 460 6.88 7.79 8.29
CA THR A 460 5.98 8.93 8.37
C THR A 460 5.67 9.25 9.82
N THR A 461 6.11 10.42 10.29
CA THR A 461 6.05 10.80 11.71
C THR A 461 5.90 12.31 11.89
N ALA A 462 5.43 12.73 13.06
CA ALA A 462 5.29 14.14 13.40
C ALA A 462 6.62 14.71 13.93
N LEU A 463 7.09 15.78 13.31
CA LEU A 463 8.18 16.62 13.79
C LEU A 463 7.64 17.94 14.34
N LYS A 464 8.32 18.45 15.37
CA LYS A 464 8.14 19.80 15.91
C LYS A 464 8.97 20.78 15.09
N SER A 465 8.53 22.04 15.00
CA SER A 465 9.35 23.11 14.43
C SER A 465 10.63 23.32 15.26
N GLY A 466 11.74 23.59 14.59
CA GLY A 466 13.07 23.76 15.17
C GLY A 466 13.93 22.50 15.07
N ALA A 467 15.12 22.55 15.69
CA ALA A 467 16.14 21.48 15.66
C ALA A 467 16.10 20.56 16.89
N GLY A 468 15.05 20.64 17.71
CA GLY A 468 14.93 19.88 18.96
C GLY A 468 14.29 18.51 18.82
N ASN A 469 14.14 17.99 17.60
CA ASN A 469 13.59 16.66 17.41
C ASN A 469 14.66 15.60 17.64
N VAL A 470 14.23 14.49 18.24
CA VAL A 470 15.07 13.35 18.57
C VAL A 470 14.48 12.09 17.97
N ILE A 471 15.33 11.28 17.36
CA ILE A 471 14.97 9.98 16.78
C ILE A 471 15.88 8.91 17.38
N GLU A 472 15.30 7.98 18.12
CA GLU A 472 16.01 6.85 18.71
C GLU A 472 15.62 5.54 18.03
N PHE A 473 16.62 4.72 17.71
CA PHE A 473 16.46 3.35 17.22
C PHE A 473 16.78 2.38 18.34
N GLU A 474 15.84 1.50 18.66
CA GLU A 474 15.98 0.51 19.73
C GLU A 474 15.38 -0.86 19.36
N SER A 475 15.53 -1.84 20.26
CA SER A 475 15.04 -3.20 20.05
C SER A 475 13.52 -3.24 19.88
N TYR A 476 13.05 -4.07 18.95
CA TYR A 476 11.65 -4.53 18.92
C TYR A 476 11.60 -6.00 19.34
N ASN A 477 10.80 -6.34 20.36
CA ASN A 477 10.67 -7.71 20.89
C ASN A 477 12.02 -8.40 21.21
N SER A 478 12.99 -7.66 21.77
CA SER A 478 14.37 -8.13 22.02
C SER A 478 15.15 -8.59 20.77
N GLY A 479 14.65 -8.29 19.57
CA GLY A 479 15.30 -8.56 18.30
C GLY A 479 16.38 -7.53 17.96
N TRP A 480 17.32 -7.94 17.11
CA TRP A 480 18.31 -7.03 16.52
C TRP A 480 17.66 -6.19 15.43
N ALA A 481 17.89 -4.87 15.49
CA ALA A 481 17.55 -3.94 14.43
C ALA A 481 18.51 -4.12 13.22
N PRO A 482 18.23 -3.54 12.05
CA PRO A 482 19.27 -3.39 11.03
C PRO A 482 20.41 -2.50 11.52
N ASP A 483 21.51 -2.49 10.78
CA ASP A 483 22.52 -1.44 10.91
C ASP A 483 22.00 -0.18 10.19
N ILE A 484 22.25 1.01 10.73
CA ILE A 484 21.78 2.29 10.16
C ILE A 484 22.97 3.05 9.57
N ASP A 485 22.83 3.46 8.31
CA ASP A 485 23.80 4.30 7.59
C ASP A 485 23.53 5.77 7.89
N ARG A 486 22.33 6.24 7.52
CA ARG A 486 21.89 7.63 7.71
C ARG A 486 20.39 7.78 7.64
N ILE A 487 19.89 8.95 8.01
CA ILE A 487 18.50 9.36 7.74
C ILE A 487 18.46 10.58 6.82
N MET A 488 17.47 10.61 5.94
CA MET A 488 17.14 11.76 5.10
C MET A 488 15.83 12.37 5.60
N VAL A 489 15.89 13.60 6.09
CA VAL A 489 14.79 14.30 6.73
C VAL A 489 14.38 15.48 5.87
N PRO A 490 13.15 15.52 5.33
CA PRO A 490 12.66 16.70 4.63
C PRO A 490 12.67 17.91 5.58
N VAL A 491 13.29 19.03 5.18
CA VAL A 491 13.43 20.23 6.05
C VAL A 491 12.13 21.02 6.23
N SER A 492 11.03 20.48 5.69
CA SER A 492 9.65 20.99 5.57
C SER A 492 9.49 22.28 4.78
#